data_AF-A0AAV6W4H3-F1
#
_entry.id   AF-A0AAV6W4H3-F1
#
_cell.length_a   1.000
_cell.length_b   1.000
_cell.length_c   1.000
_cell.angle_alpha   90.00
_cell.angle_beta   90.00
_cell.angle_gamma   90.00
#
_symmetry.space_group_name_H-M   'P 1'
#
loop_
_entity.id
_entity.type
_entity.pdbx_description
1 polymer ?
#
loop_
_entity_poly.entity_id
_entity_poly.type
_entity_poly.pdbx_seq_one_letter_code
_entity_poly.pdbx_strand_id
1 'polypeptide(L)'
;MRKFEYHFASKRKYAKSVAHLFSIRQQDDENLRSFVDRFNDKALDVQGLTNEIKINLMINALKTGPFADALIRDHPFDIEELMVIAQKYIYAEEMNELKDRRTESPEATEVVPEIVEKTIIEEETITTIEIARMKKDMMNVEINTLRKRTMRTTTYLFMEKLSR
;
A
#
# COMPACT_ATOMS: atom_id res chain seq x y z
N MET A 1 42.92 27.96 20.42
CA MET A 1 42.10 27.19 19.46
C MET A 1 40.93 26.57 20.22
N ARG A 2 39.70 27.07 20.05
CA ARG A 2 38.52 26.64 20.82
C ARG A 2 37.55 25.91 19.88
N LYS A 3 37.25 24.66 20.25
CA LYS A 3 36.00 23.91 20.04
C LYS A 3 35.33 24.10 18.67
N PHE A 4 35.70 23.24 17.72
CA PHE A 4 34.90 22.93 16.53
C PHE A 4 34.49 21.45 16.51
N GLU A 5 34.19 20.92 17.69
CA GLU A 5 33.50 19.66 17.86
C GLU A 5 32.26 19.98 18.69
N TYR A 6 31.14 19.33 18.37
CA TYR A 6 29.76 19.70 18.74
C TYR A 6 29.15 20.76 17.82
N HIS A 7 28.55 20.30 16.72
CA HIS A 7 27.09 20.25 16.61
C HIS A 7 26.67 19.56 15.29
N PHE A 8 26.93 18.26 15.19
CA PHE A 8 26.01 17.40 14.44
C PHE A 8 25.31 16.52 15.45
N ALA A 9 24.35 17.14 16.16
CA ALA A 9 23.37 16.40 16.94
C ALA A 9 22.61 15.54 15.94
N SER A 10 23.05 14.29 15.83
CA SER A 10 22.42 13.26 15.05
C SER A 10 20.96 13.18 15.49
N LYS A 11 20.04 13.67 14.64
CA LYS A 11 18.63 13.31 14.69
C LYS A 11 18.50 11.83 14.32
N ARG A 12 19.04 10.92 15.13
CA ARG A 12 18.58 9.54 15.15
C ARG A 12 17.20 9.62 15.77
N LYS A 13 16.15 9.71 14.94
CA LYS A 13 14.80 9.38 15.38
C LYS A 13 14.92 7.97 15.99
N TYR A 14 14.84 7.86 17.30
CA TYR A 14 14.77 6.56 17.95
C TYR A 14 13.58 5.83 17.32
N ALA A 15 13.82 4.63 16.77
CA ALA A 15 12.75 3.82 16.22
C ALA A 15 11.66 3.67 17.29
N LYS A 16 10.41 3.98 16.94
CA LYS A 16 9.32 3.82 17.90
C LYS A 16 9.10 2.33 18.14
N SER A 17 8.66 1.97 19.34
CA SER A 17 8.37 0.57 19.67
C SER A 17 7.07 0.10 19.00
N VAL A 18 6.93 -1.21 18.81
CA VAL A 18 5.68 -1.84 18.33
C VAL A 18 4.48 -1.45 19.21
N ALA A 19 4.71 -1.21 20.51
CA ALA A 19 3.70 -0.71 21.46
C ALA A 19 3.05 0.61 21.01
N HIS A 20 3.76 1.44 20.24
CA HIS A 20 3.19 2.68 19.69
C HIS A 20 2.06 2.41 18.69
N LEU A 21 2.14 1.33 17.91
CA LEU A 21 1.12 0.99 16.92
C LEU A 21 -0.16 0.45 17.57
N PHE A 22 -0.07 -0.14 18.75
CA PHE A 22 -1.27 -0.57 19.51
C PHE A 22 -2.16 0.60 19.93
N SER A 23 -1.63 1.83 19.96
CA SER A 23 -2.44 3.03 20.24
C SER A 23 -3.21 3.55 19.03
N ILE A 24 -2.89 3.06 17.84
CA ILE A 24 -3.58 3.47 16.61
C ILE A 24 -4.92 2.75 16.56
N ARG A 25 -5.98 3.55 16.43
CA ARG A 25 -7.34 3.09 16.19
C ARG A 25 -7.93 3.91 15.06
N GLN A 26 -8.70 3.28 14.20
CA GLN A 26 -9.56 3.95 13.24
C GLN A 26 -10.58 4.77 14.03
N GLN A 27 -10.70 6.05 13.70
CA GLN A 27 -11.70 6.92 14.34
C GLN A 27 -13.08 6.72 13.69
N ASP A 28 -14.15 7.06 14.40
CA ASP A 28 -15.52 6.87 13.90
C ASP A 28 -15.78 7.69 12.62
N ASP A 29 -15.25 8.91 12.57
CA ASP A 29 -15.32 9.88 11.48
C ASP A 29 -14.21 9.70 10.42
N GLU A 30 -13.32 8.72 10.59
CA GLU A 30 -12.22 8.47 9.67
C GLU A 30 -12.60 7.40 8.63
N ASN A 31 -12.55 7.80 7.36
CA ASN A 31 -12.73 6.89 6.23
C ASN A 31 -11.54 5.92 6.10
N LEU A 32 -11.76 4.83 5.38
CA LEU A 32 -10.81 3.73 5.32
C LEU A 32 -9.48 4.14 4.66
N ARG A 33 -9.52 4.97 3.62
CA ARG A 33 -8.29 5.48 2.96
C ARG A 33 -7.42 6.27 3.93
N SER A 34 -8.01 7.23 4.63
CA SER A 34 -7.29 8.07 5.60
C SER A 34 -6.69 7.22 6.72
N PHE A 35 -7.43 6.22 7.19
CA PHE A 35 -6.93 5.28 8.19
C PHE A 35 -5.74 4.47 7.67
N VAL A 36 -5.85 3.86 6.49
CA VAL A 36 -4.80 3.01 5.91
C VAL A 36 -3.52 3.82 5.68
N ASP A 37 -3.63 5.02 5.13
CA ASP A 37 -2.49 5.91 4.90
C ASP A 37 -1.82 6.29 6.23
N ARG A 38 -2.61 6.70 7.24
CA ARG A 38 -2.11 7.05 8.57
C ARG A 38 -1.46 5.85 9.26
N PHE A 39 -2.04 4.66 9.16
CA PHE A 39 -1.47 3.44 9.74
C PHE A 39 -0.12 3.12 9.10
N ASN A 40 -0.05 3.16 7.76
CA ASN A 40 1.17 2.91 6.99
C ASN A 40 2.29 3.90 7.37
N ASP A 41 1.97 5.19 7.44
CA ASP A 41 2.93 6.22 7.84
C ASP A 41 3.51 5.97 9.24
N LYS A 42 2.67 5.57 10.19
CA LYS A 42 3.13 5.25 11.56
C LYS A 42 3.91 3.94 11.60
N ALA A 43 3.56 2.96 10.77
CA ALA A 43 4.29 1.69 10.68
C ALA A 43 5.71 1.89 10.14
N LEU A 44 5.96 2.90 9.29
CA LEU A 44 7.31 3.26 8.82
C LEU A 44 8.23 3.80 9.92
N ASP A 45 7.68 4.38 10.99
CA ASP A 45 8.45 4.87 12.14
C ASP A 45 8.96 3.73 13.06
N VAL A 46 8.51 2.49 12.84
CA VAL A 46 8.81 1.31 13.67
C VAL A 46 9.68 0.33 12.90
N GLN A 47 10.84 -0.01 13.45
CA GLN A 47 11.77 -0.97 12.84
C GLN A 47 11.42 -2.41 13.26
N GLY A 48 11.71 -3.39 12.39
CA GLY A 48 11.63 -4.81 12.73
C GLY A 48 10.22 -5.42 12.72
N LEU A 49 9.23 -4.74 12.15
CA LEU A 49 7.89 -5.31 11.98
C LEU A 49 7.88 -6.38 10.90
N THR A 50 7.51 -7.60 11.28
CA THR A 50 7.19 -8.67 10.32
C THR A 50 5.85 -8.39 9.64
N ASN A 51 5.59 -9.02 8.48
CA ASN A 51 4.31 -8.89 7.79
C ASN A 51 3.14 -9.30 8.68
N GLU A 52 3.28 -10.45 9.36
CA GLU A 52 2.28 -10.96 10.30
C GLU A 52 1.95 -9.96 11.42
N ILE A 53 2.96 -9.32 12.01
CA ILE A 53 2.73 -8.33 13.07
C ILE A 53 1.98 -7.11 12.51
N LYS A 54 2.34 -6.62 11.31
CA LYS A 54 1.65 -5.48 10.68
C LYS A 54 0.19 -5.79 10.38
N ILE A 55 -0.10 -6.96 9.81
CA ILE A 55 -1.45 -7.40 9.47
C ILE A 55 -2.30 -7.47 10.74
N ASN A 56 -1.81 -8.16 11.77
CA ASN A 56 -2.51 -8.27 13.05
C ASN A 56 -2.73 -6.91 13.73
N LEU A 57 -1.74 -6.02 13.69
CA LEU A 57 -1.90 -4.66 14.24
C LEU A 57 -2.95 -3.86 13.49
N MET A 58 -3.04 -3.99 12.15
CA MET A 58 -4.06 -3.28 11.39
C MET A 58 -5.45 -3.81 11.69
N ILE A 59 -5.63 -5.13 11.72
CA ILE A 59 -6.91 -5.77 12.09
C ILE A 59 -7.38 -5.29 13.46
N ASN A 60 -6.49 -5.27 14.46
CA ASN A 60 -6.81 -4.80 15.81
C ASN A 60 -7.04 -3.27 15.90
N ALA A 61 -6.55 -2.51 14.92
CA ALA A 61 -6.70 -1.07 14.87
C ALA A 61 -7.99 -0.62 14.15
N LEU A 62 -8.60 -1.48 13.35
CA LEU A 62 -9.81 -1.17 12.60
C LEU A 62 -11.05 -1.12 13.50
N LYS A 63 -12.03 -0.29 13.10
CA LYS A 63 -13.39 -0.42 13.63
C LYS A 63 -14.05 -1.65 13.00
N THR A 64 -15.04 -2.22 13.69
CA THR A 64 -15.83 -3.32 13.15
C THR A 64 -16.52 -2.89 11.86
N GLY A 65 -16.47 -3.74 10.83
CA GLY A 65 -17.07 -3.44 9.54
C GLY A 65 -16.55 -4.35 8.43
N PRO A 66 -17.04 -4.16 7.19
CA PRO A 66 -16.82 -5.09 6.08
C PRO A 66 -15.36 -5.37 5.78
N PHE A 67 -14.50 -4.36 5.90
CA PHE A 67 -13.06 -4.52 5.70
C PHE A 67 -12.40 -5.34 6.81
N ALA A 68 -12.70 -5.06 8.08
CA ALA A 68 -12.17 -5.82 9.21
C ALA A 68 -12.62 -7.29 9.14
N ASP A 69 -13.89 -7.54 8.80
CA ASP A 69 -14.45 -8.89 8.63
C ASP A 69 -13.75 -9.65 7.50
N ALA A 70 -13.44 -8.95 6.40
CA ALA A 70 -12.71 -9.55 5.28
C ALA A 70 -11.28 -9.93 5.67
N LEU A 71 -10.57 -9.07 6.41
CA LEU A 71 -9.22 -9.39 6.87
C LEU A 71 -9.20 -10.54 7.88
N ILE A 72 -10.21 -10.67 8.74
CA ILE A 72 -10.32 -11.80 9.68
C ILE A 72 -10.62 -13.10 8.93
N ARG A 73 -11.53 -13.06 7.96
CA ARG A 73 -11.95 -14.24 7.20
C ARG A 73 -10.87 -14.74 6.25
N ASP A 74 -10.32 -13.84 5.45
CA ASP A 74 -9.41 -14.19 4.36
C ASP A 74 -7.95 -14.22 4.83
N HIS A 75 -7.64 -13.55 5.96
CA HIS A 75 -6.33 -13.44 6.61
C HIS A 75 -5.16 -13.36 5.62
N PRO A 76 -4.79 -12.15 5.18
CA PRO A 76 -3.72 -11.97 4.20
C PRO A 76 -2.41 -12.65 4.60
N PHE A 77 -1.70 -13.21 3.63
CA PHE A 77 -0.40 -13.85 3.86
C PHE A 77 0.74 -12.82 3.97
N ASP A 78 0.64 -11.72 3.23
CA ASP A 78 1.63 -10.65 3.22
C ASP A 78 1.01 -9.26 3.04
N ILE A 79 1.87 -8.24 2.99
CA ILE A 79 1.46 -6.85 2.86
C ILE A 79 0.93 -6.52 1.47
N GLU A 80 1.36 -7.24 0.43
CA GLU A 80 0.87 -6.99 -0.93
C GLU A 80 -0.60 -7.41 -1.04
N GLU A 81 -0.92 -8.62 -0.58
CA GLU A 81 -2.30 -9.10 -0.52
C GLU A 81 -3.18 -8.21 0.36
N LEU A 82 -2.66 -7.78 1.52
CA LEU A 82 -3.35 -6.85 2.40
C LEU A 82 -3.75 -5.55 1.68
N MET A 83 -2.81 -4.96 0.92
CA MET A 83 -3.04 -3.70 0.21
C MET A 83 -4.01 -3.86 -0.96
N VAL A 84 -4.01 -5.02 -1.64
CA VAL A 84 -5.00 -5.33 -2.69
C VAL A 84 -6.42 -5.35 -2.11
N ILE A 85 -6.60 -6.01 -0.96
CA ILE A 85 -7.90 -6.05 -0.28
C ILE A 85 -8.28 -4.64 0.19
N ALA A 86 -7.35 -3.90 0.82
CA ALA A 86 -7.60 -2.53 1.25
C ALA A 86 -8.10 -1.64 0.11
N GLN A 87 -7.45 -1.68 -1.05
CA GLN A 87 -7.84 -0.86 -2.20
C GLN A 87 -9.23 -1.19 -2.73
N LYS A 88 -9.62 -2.46 -2.72
CA LYS A 88 -10.98 -2.90 -3.09
C LYS A 88 -12.04 -2.28 -2.16
N TYR A 89 -11.82 -2.32 -0.85
CA TYR A 89 -12.78 -1.80 0.13
C TYR A 89 -12.79 -0.28 0.19
N ILE A 90 -11.65 0.38 0.01
CA ILE A 90 -11.56 1.84 -0.14
C ILE A 90 -12.41 2.29 -1.32
N TYR A 91 -12.24 1.66 -2.48
CA TYR A 91 -13.03 2.00 -3.66
C TYR A 91 -14.53 1.80 -3.43
N ALA A 92 -14.92 0.69 -2.78
CA ALA A 92 -16.32 0.43 -2.45
C ALA A 92 -16.93 1.48 -1.49
N GLU A 93 -16.19 1.90 -0.46
CA GLU A 93 -16.60 2.96 0.46
C GLU A 93 -16.76 4.31 -0.27
N GLU A 94 -15.75 4.71 -1.04
CA GLU A 94 -15.76 5.96 -1.82
C GLU A 94 -16.92 6.00 -2.83
N MET A 95 -17.25 4.88 -3.48
CA MET A 95 -18.38 4.79 -4.41
C MET A 95 -19.74 4.88 -3.70
N ASN A 96 -19.86 4.34 -2.49
CA ASN A 96 -21.10 4.45 -1.72
C ASN A 96 -21.33 5.89 -1.26
N GLU A 97 -20.28 6.57 -0.76
CA GLU A 97 -20.38 7.99 -0.40
C GLU A 97 -20.80 8.88 -1.58
N LEU A 98 -20.33 8.57 -2.80
CA LEU A 98 -20.74 9.29 -4.01
C LEU A 98 -22.21 9.08 -4.37
N LYS A 99 -22.76 7.88 -4.10
CA LYS A 99 -24.18 7.59 -4.32
C LYS A 99 -25.05 8.31 -3.30
N ASP A 100 -24.64 8.31 -2.04
CA ASP A 100 -25.37 8.99 -0.95
C ASP A 100 -25.42 10.50 -1.19
N ARG A 101 -24.34 11.11 -1.70
CA ARG A 101 -24.34 12.53 -2.11
C ARG A 101 -25.26 12.82 -3.31
N ARG A 102 -25.55 11.83 -4.16
CA ARG A 102 -26.44 11.99 -5.33
C ARG A 102 -27.91 11.82 -4.96
N THR A 103 -28.23 11.04 -3.93
CA THR A 103 -29.60 10.82 -3.46
C THR A 103 -30.16 11.97 -2.61
N GLU A 104 -29.33 12.94 -2.22
CA GLU A 104 -29.76 14.18 -1.54
C GLU A 104 -30.24 15.30 -2.50
N SER A 105 -30.21 15.10 -3.83
CA SER A 105 -30.81 16.02 -4.80
C SER A 105 -32.04 15.37 -5.47
N PRO A 106 -33.26 15.90 -5.30
CA PRO A 106 -34.44 15.35 -5.96
C PRO A 106 -34.52 15.87 -7.38
N GLU A 107 -33.81 15.25 -8.33
CA GLU A 107 -34.25 15.32 -9.73
C GLU A 107 -33.84 14.06 -10.50
N ALA A 108 -34.86 13.33 -10.94
CA ALA A 108 -34.72 12.11 -11.70
C ALA A 108 -34.23 12.41 -13.12
N THR A 109 -33.24 11.66 -13.60
CA THR A 109 -33.22 11.26 -15.01
C THR A 109 -32.72 9.82 -15.08
N GLU A 110 -33.65 8.96 -15.45
CA GLU A 110 -33.50 7.54 -15.70
C GLU A 110 -32.47 7.33 -16.83
N VAL A 111 -31.26 6.86 -16.50
CA VAL A 111 -30.25 6.49 -17.52
C VAL A 111 -30.24 4.97 -17.66
N VAL A 112 -30.63 4.54 -18.86
CA VAL A 112 -30.93 3.19 -19.33
C VAL A 112 -29.82 2.17 -18.98
N PRO A 113 -30.16 0.96 -18.49
CA PRO A 113 -29.20 -0.05 -18.01
C PRO A 113 -28.16 -0.53 -19.04
N GLU A 114 -28.41 -0.33 -20.33
CA GLU A 114 -27.48 -0.75 -21.40
C GLU A 114 -26.23 0.14 -21.54
N ILE A 115 -26.31 1.42 -21.13
CA ILE A 115 -25.16 2.34 -21.18
C ILE A 115 -24.20 2.05 -20.03
N VAL A 116 -24.73 1.67 -18.86
CA VAL A 116 -23.96 1.37 -17.66
C VAL A 116 -23.06 0.14 -17.87
N GLU A 117 -23.58 -0.93 -18.48
CA GLU A 117 -22.77 -2.12 -18.77
C GLU A 117 -21.64 -1.84 -19.76
N LYS A 118 -21.91 -1.05 -20.81
CA LYS A 118 -20.86 -0.66 -21.78
C LYS A 118 -19.75 0.17 -21.13
N THR A 119 -20.10 1.11 -20.26
CA THR A 119 -19.10 1.93 -19.53
C THR A 119 -18.31 1.11 -18.52
N ILE A 120 -18.95 0.19 -17.79
CA ILE A 120 -18.27 -0.71 -16.84
C ILE A 120 -17.26 -1.62 -17.56
N ILE A 121 -17.64 -2.21 -18.69
CA ILE A 121 -16.75 -3.11 -19.45
C ILE A 121 -15.54 -2.34 -20.01
N GLU A 122 -15.72 -1.10 -20.48
CA GLU A 122 -14.63 -0.25 -20.95
C GLU A 122 -13.69 0.20 -19.81
N GLU A 123 -14.22 0.58 -18.64
CA GLU A 123 -13.38 0.96 -17.49
C GLU A 123 -12.65 -0.24 -16.85
N GLU A 124 -13.30 -1.41 -16.76
CA GLU A 124 -12.65 -2.65 -16.29
C GLU A 124 -11.54 -3.10 -17.25
N THR A 125 -11.72 -2.94 -18.56
CA THR A 125 -10.67 -3.27 -19.53
C THR A 125 -9.51 -2.27 -19.50
N ILE A 126 -9.77 -0.96 -19.38
CA ILE A 126 -8.72 0.06 -19.20
C ILE A 126 -7.91 -0.22 -17.94
N THR A 127 -8.57 -0.50 -16.82
CA THR A 127 -7.91 -0.81 -15.55
C THR A 127 -7.07 -2.09 -15.65
N THR A 128 -7.59 -3.13 -16.30
CA THR A 128 -6.86 -4.39 -16.52
C THR A 128 -5.62 -4.17 -17.41
N ILE A 129 -5.73 -3.32 -18.44
CA ILE A 129 -4.62 -2.97 -19.33
C ILE A 129 -3.56 -2.16 -18.59
N GLU A 130 -3.95 -1.23 -17.73
CA GLU A 130 -3.03 -0.45 -16.91
C GLU A 130 -2.29 -1.32 -15.88
N ILE A 131 -2.99 -2.22 -15.20
CA ILE A 131 -2.38 -3.21 -14.29
C ILE A 131 -1.39 -4.10 -15.06
N ALA A 132 -1.76 -4.60 -16.24
CA ALA A 132 -0.86 -5.40 -17.07
C ALA A 132 0.39 -4.62 -17.51
N ARG A 133 0.25 -3.32 -17.80
CA ARG A 133 1.35 -2.42 -18.17
C ARG A 133 2.28 -2.16 -16.98
N MET A 134 1.72 -1.89 -15.80
CA MET A 134 2.49 -1.72 -14.56
C MET A 134 3.26 -3.00 -14.19
N LYS A 135 2.63 -4.17 -14.30
CA LYS A 135 3.30 -5.47 -14.08
C LYS A 135 4.45 -5.69 -15.07
N LYS A 136 4.26 -5.33 -16.34
CA LYS A 136 5.32 -5.40 -17.37
C LYS A 136 6.50 -4.49 -17.03
N ASP A 137 6.24 -3.27 -16.59
CA ASP A 137 7.28 -2.31 -16.22
C ASP A 137 8.04 -2.75 -14.97
N MET A 138 7.34 -3.31 -13.98
CA MET A 138 7.94 -3.91 -12.79
C MET A 138 8.87 -5.09 -13.13
N MET A 139 8.41 -6.00 -13.99
CA MET A 139 9.22 -7.11 -14.48
C MET A 139 10.45 -6.65 -15.27
N ASN A 140 10.32 -5.58 -16.07
CA ASN A 140 11.45 -4.98 -16.78
C ASN A 140 12.51 -4.38 -15.84
N VAL A 141 12.08 -3.76 -14.74
CA VAL A 141 13.00 -3.24 -13.71
C VAL A 141 13.76 -4.39 -13.03
N GLU A 142 13.07 -5.49 -12.73
CA GLU A 142 13.68 -6.67 -12.10
C GLU A 142 14.70 -7.35 -13.03
N ILE A 143 14.34 -7.55 -14.29
CA ILE A 143 15.24 -8.09 -15.32
C ILE A 143 16.49 -7.21 -15.48
N ASN A 144 16.32 -5.89 -15.53
CA ASN A 144 17.45 -4.96 -15.65
C ASN A 144 18.35 -4.97 -14.41
N THR A 145 17.78 -5.17 -13.23
CA THR A 145 18.52 -5.29 -11.98
C THR A 145 19.34 -6.59 -11.94
N LEU A 146 18.75 -7.71 -12.36
CA LEU A 146 19.45 -9.00 -12.48
C LEU A 146 20.59 -8.92 -13.49
N ARG A 147 20.35 -8.33 -14.67
CA ARG A 147 21.41 -8.14 -15.69
C ARG A 147 22.59 -7.32 -15.15
N LYS A 148 22.34 -6.24 -14.40
CA LYS A 148 23.39 -5.43 -13.76
C LYS A 148 24.18 -6.22 -12.71
N ARG A 149 23.51 -7.07 -11.92
CA ARG A 149 24.17 -7.96 -10.94
C ARG A 149 25.05 -9.00 -11.63
N THR A 150 24.53 -9.68 -12.65
CA THR A 150 25.27 -10.67 -13.43
C THR A 150 26.49 -10.05 -14.09
N MET A 151 26.37 -8.87 -14.71
CA MET A 151 27.50 -8.12 -15.26
C MET A 151 28.59 -7.87 -14.22
N ARG A 152 28.24 -7.34 -13.04
CA ARG A 152 29.20 -7.11 -11.96
C ARG A 152 29.92 -8.40 -11.56
N THR A 153 29.18 -9.48 -11.30
CA THR A 153 29.77 -10.76 -10.88
C THR A 153 30.71 -11.32 -11.94
N THR A 154 30.31 -11.29 -13.21
CA THR A 154 31.16 -11.74 -14.33
C THR A 154 32.42 -10.89 -14.47
N THR A 155 32.32 -9.57 -14.27
CA THR A 155 33.50 -8.69 -14.25
C THR A 155 34.44 -9.04 -13.10
N TYR A 156 33.94 -9.30 -11.89
CA TYR A 156 34.78 -9.73 -10.76
C TYR A 156 35.50 -11.05 -11.04
N LEU A 157 34.80 -12.05 -11.57
CA LEU A 157 35.38 -13.35 -11.92
C LEU A 157 36.42 -13.25 -13.04
N PHE A 158 36.21 -12.36 -14.01
CA PHE A 158 37.17 -12.11 -15.08
C PHE A 158 38.44 -11.41 -14.55
N MET A 159 38.30 -10.40 -13.69
CA MET A 159 39.42 -9.72 -13.06
C MET A 159 40.20 -10.65 -12.10
N GLU A 160 39.52 -11.54 -11.38
CA GLU A 160 40.15 -12.55 -10.53
C GLU A 160 40.98 -13.55 -11.34
N LYS A 161 40.48 -13.96 -12.52
CA LYS A 161 41.22 -14.84 -13.45
C LYS A 161 42.45 -14.18 -14.08
N LEU A 162 42.44 -12.86 -14.28
CA LEU A 162 43.59 -12.10 -14.79
C LEU A 162 44.65 -11.78 -13.73
N SER A 163 44.30 -11.91 -12.44
CA SER A 163 45.19 -11.65 -11.30
C SER A 163 45.97 -12.89 -10.82
N ARG A 164 45.85 -14.02 -11.52
CA ARG A 164 46.60 -15.27 -11.29
C ARG A 164 47.49 -15.56 -12.49
#